data_AF-Q0AUM8-F1
#
_entry.id   AF-Q0AUM8-F1
#
_cell.length_a   1.000
_cell.length_b   1.000
_cell.length_c   1.000
_cell.angle_alpha   90.00
_cell.angle_beta   90.00
_cell.angle_gamma   90.00
#
_symmetry.space_group_name_H-M   'P 1'
#
loop_
_entity.id
_entity.type
_entity.pdbx_description
1 polymer ?
#
loop_
_entity_poly.entity_id
_entity_poly.type
_entity_poly.pdbx_seq_one_letter_code
_entity_poly.pdbx_strand_id
1 'polypeptide(L)'
;MRKKIISLLLILSLTITVPVYSAKADNNSSTTNVTLKKQVDIGYFDVWKNSAGQWIPSDPPKYTKAYRPVLEDSPESSLCNPHILSYVISAPESIASSVVGVESISFITPNNAVNDYQDAISATTFNEYNNEYQKFQVRNIENINHDYLGNGKVSVQYNTRLEGWVVPLGEEQTKPWQNEIVSGHRFYMPILVTWKIQDVPDLKVWIDSPDKAGKQPGDYITINCSVRNLTDSLVTTDIGVAEYGLGWNPPTIFGPLIDKKVEGSNYNFSFVMQMPETTKTSVPPAV
;
A
#
# COMPACT_ATOMS: atom_id res chain seq x y z
N MET A 1 -11.76 -8.87 -3.81
CA MET A 1 -10.44 -9.50 -3.94
C MET A 1 -9.94 -9.31 -5.37
N ARG A 2 -8.89 -8.51 -5.60
CA ARG A 2 -8.31 -8.30 -6.94
C ARG A 2 -7.01 -9.08 -7.05
N LYS A 3 -6.96 -10.04 -7.98
CA LYS A 3 -5.75 -10.78 -8.36
C LYS A 3 -4.87 -9.86 -9.21
N LYS A 4 -3.58 -9.71 -8.90
CA LYS A 4 -2.63 -8.99 -9.76
C LYS A 4 -2.06 -9.95 -10.79
N ILE A 5 -2.08 -9.52 -12.06
CA ILE A 5 -1.61 -10.26 -13.24
C ILE A 5 -0.34 -9.56 -13.72
N ILE A 6 0.76 -10.31 -13.86
CA ILE A 6 1.98 -9.82 -14.53
C ILE A 6 1.87 -10.22 -16.00
N SER A 7 1.79 -9.25 -16.90
CA SER A 7 1.65 -9.47 -18.34
C SER A 7 2.94 -9.08 -19.04
N LEU A 8 3.67 -10.04 -19.61
CA LEU A 8 4.83 -9.80 -20.47
C LEU A 8 4.34 -9.79 -21.93
N LEU A 9 4.30 -8.61 -22.56
CA LEU A 9 3.88 -8.46 -23.95
C LEU A 9 5.10 -8.58 -24.87
N LEU A 10 5.19 -9.66 -25.66
CA LEU A 10 6.10 -9.76 -26.81
C LEU A 10 5.29 -10.14 -28.06
N ILE A 11 5.39 -9.33 -29.10
CA ILE A 11 4.55 -9.40 -30.30
C ILE A 11 5.12 -10.41 -31.32
N LEU A 12 4.20 -11.23 -31.83
CA LEU A 12 4.18 -12.08 -33.04
C LEU A 12 5.14 -13.29 -33.15
N SER A 13 4.67 -14.45 -32.67
CA SER A 13 4.45 -15.67 -33.47
C SER A 13 4.01 -16.80 -32.53
N LEU A 14 2.76 -17.26 -32.62
CA LEU A 14 2.17 -18.38 -31.84
C LEU A 14 2.76 -18.55 -30.43
N THR A 15 2.71 -17.48 -29.63
CA THR A 15 3.18 -17.48 -28.25
C THR A 15 2.11 -18.09 -27.37
N ILE A 16 2.32 -19.36 -27.00
CA ILE A 16 1.66 -19.96 -25.84
C ILE A 16 2.16 -19.16 -24.63
N THR A 17 1.36 -18.19 -24.20
CA THR A 17 1.59 -17.45 -22.95
C THR A 17 0.92 -18.25 -21.85
N VAL A 18 1.72 -18.89 -21.00
CA VAL A 18 1.22 -19.54 -19.79
C VAL A 18 1.30 -18.52 -18.66
N PRO A 19 0.19 -17.92 -18.22
CA PRO A 19 0.20 -17.11 -17.02
C PRO A 19 0.41 -18.03 -15.81
N VAL A 20 1.52 -17.85 -15.11
CA VAL A 20 1.72 -18.47 -13.79
C VAL A 20 1.05 -17.59 -12.75
N TYR A 21 0.03 -18.14 -12.12
CA TYR A 21 -0.62 -17.52 -10.97
C TYR A 21 0.07 -18.02 -9.71
N SER A 22 0.57 -17.12 -8.87
CA SER A 22 0.78 -17.44 -7.46
C SER A 22 -0.55 -17.28 -6.73
N ALA A 23 -1.12 -18.39 -6.26
CA ALA A 23 -2.16 -18.33 -5.26
C ALA A 23 -1.52 -18.38 -3.88
N LYS A 24 -2.13 -17.64 -2.95
CA LYS A 24 -1.74 -17.63 -1.54
C LYS A 24 -2.19 -18.98 -0.97
N ALA A 25 -1.24 -19.82 -0.57
CA ALA A 25 -1.53 -21.08 0.11
C ALA A 25 -2.35 -20.78 1.38
N ASP A 26 -3.55 -21.32 1.47
CA ASP A 26 -4.31 -21.39 2.71
C ASP A 26 -4.03 -22.73 3.40
N ASN A 27 -3.78 -22.61 4.71
CA ASN A 27 -3.86 -23.60 5.77
C ASN A 27 -2.55 -24.22 6.29
N ASN A 28 -2.23 -23.78 7.51
CA ASN A 28 -1.55 -24.53 8.57
C ASN A 28 -0.20 -25.15 8.24
N SER A 29 0.84 -24.32 8.05
CA SER A 29 2.19 -24.62 8.56
C SER A 29 3.14 -23.42 8.40
N SER A 30 3.54 -22.87 9.54
CA SER A 30 4.89 -22.35 9.86
C SER A 30 5.54 -21.27 8.98
N THR A 31 5.72 -20.09 9.59
CA THR A 31 6.71 -19.03 9.28
C THR A 31 6.57 -18.32 7.93
N THR A 32 5.50 -17.54 7.77
CA THR A 32 5.59 -16.34 6.93
C THR A 32 6.52 -15.34 7.64
N ASN A 33 7.69 -15.06 7.07
CA ASN A 33 8.59 -14.02 7.58
C ASN A 33 7.91 -12.64 7.41
N VAL A 34 7.12 -12.25 8.41
CA VAL A 34 6.59 -10.89 8.50
C VAL A 34 7.70 -10.02 9.05
N THR A 35 8.17 -9.08 8.24
CA THR A 35 9.11 -8.05 8.71
C THR A 35 8.36 -6.75 8.96
N LEU A 36 8.92 -5.91 9.82
CA LEU A 36 8.33 -4.63 10.19
C LEU A 36 9.04 -3.49 9.48
N LYS A 37 8.27 -2.56 8.92
CA LYS A 37 8.81 -1.34 8.32
C LYS A 37 8.11 -0.12 8.90
N LYS A 38 8.91 0.83 9.37
CA LYS A 38 8.45 2.10 9.91
C LYS A 38 8.24 3.10 8.79
N GLN A 39 7.18 3.90 8.89
CA GLN A 39 6.93 5.08 8.08
C GLN A 39 6.56 6.24 8.99
N VAL A 40 7.09 7.43 8.74
CA VAL A 40 6.63 8.65 9.40
C VAL A 40 5.72 9.44 8.46
N ASP A 41 4.55 9.81 8.96
CA ASP A 41 3.62 10.77 8.34
C ASP A 41 3.57 12.01 9.24
N ILE A 42 3.91 13.20 8.71
CA ILE A 42 3.99 14.42 9.53
C ILE A 42 2.60 14.89 9.98
N GLY A 43 1.59 14.80 9.10
CA GLY A 43 0.23 15.25 9.38
C GLY A 43 0.12 16.73 9.77
N TYR A 44 -1.03 17.35 9.54
CA TYR A 44 -1.30 18.66 10.13
C TYR A 44 -2.79 18.94 10.25
N PHE A 45 -3.11 19.89 11.13
CA PHE A 45 -4.43 20.47 11.26
C PHE A 45 -4.35 22.00 11.31
N ASP A 46 -5.14 22.65 10.47
CA ASP A 46 -5.16 24.10 10.36
C ASP A 46 -6.43 24.69 10.98
N VAL A 47 -6.27 25.79 11.69
CA VAL A 47 -7.36 26.64 12.21
C VAL A 47 -7.27 28.03 11.61
N TRP A 48 -8.41 28.66 11.33
CA TRP A 48 -8.47 29.86 10.49
C TRP A 48 -9.30 30.98 11.11
N LYS A 49 -8.84 32.21 10.90
CA LYS A 49 -9.55 33.47 11.11
C LYS A 49 -9.85 34.13 9.77
N ASN A 50 -11.05 34.68 9.65
CA ASN A 50 -11.39 35.54 8.52
C ASN A 50 -10.73 36.92 8.63
N SER A 51 -10.94 37.76 7.61
CA SER A 51 -10.45 39.14 7.56
C SER A 51 -10.95 40.03 8.72
N ALA A 52 -12.05 39.67 9.38
CA ALA A 52 -12.58 40.33 10.57
C ALA A 52 -11.96 39.81 11.89
N GLY A 53 -10.99 38.90 11.83
CA GLY A 53 -10.35 38.29 13.00
C GLY A 53 -11.20 37.23 13.71
N GLN A 54 -12.32 36.81 13.12
CA GLN A 54 -13.22 35.81 13.70
C GLN A 54 -12.77 34.41 13.29
N TRP A 55 -12.69 33.50 14.27
CA TRP A 55 -12.46 32.08 14.02
C TRP A 55 -13.59 31.50 13.16
N ILE A 56 -13.21 30.82 12.09
CA ILE A 56 -14.14 30.16 11.16
C ILE A 56 -13.94 28.64 11.19
N PRO A 57 -14.93 27.84 10.74
CA PRO A 57 -14.77 26.40 10.63
C PRO A 57 -13.54 26.02 9.81
N SER A 58 -12.71 25.12 10.35
CA SER A 58 -11.60 24.52 9.62
C SER A 58 -12.12 23.74 8.40
N ASP A 59 -11.43 23.78 7.27
CA ASP A 59 -11.80 23.19 5.97
C ASP A 59 -13.17 22.49 5.90
N PRO A 60 -14.28 23.25 5.76
CA PRO A 60 -15.57 22.69 5.38
C PRO A 60 -15.45 21.93 4.04
N PRO A 61 -16.25 20.87 3.87
CA PRO A 61 -17.35 20.44 4.74
C PRO A 61 -16.92 19.55 5.92
N LYS A 62 -15.63 19.26 6.09
CA LYS A 62 -15.17 18.23 7.02
C LYS A 62 -15.35 18.65 8.48
N TYR A 63 -15.10 19.91 8.81
CA TYR A 63 -15.26 20.42 10.15
C TYR A 63 -16.25 21.59 10.16
N THR A 64 -17.25 21.51 11.04
CA THR A 64 -18.30 22.53 11.19
C THR A 64 -18.06 23.48 12.34
N LYS A 65 -17.07 23.18 13.21
CA LYS A 65 -16.70 24.00 14.37
C LYS A 65 -15.51 24.89 14.04
N ALA A 66 -15.55 26.11 14.55
CA ALA A 66 -14.43 27.05 14.53
C ALA A 66 -13.45 26.73 15.67
N TYR A 67 -12.55 25.77 15.42
CA TYR A 67 -11.52 25.41 16.37
C TYR A 67 -10.47 26.53 16.49
N ARG A 68 -9.81 26.62 17.65
CA ARG A 68 -8.83 27.67 17.95
C ARG A 68 -7.77 27.20 18.95
N PRO A 69 -6.56 27.79 18.94
CA PRO A 69 -5.48 27.46 19.87
C PRO A 69 -5.89 27.67 21.32
N VAL A 70 -5.31 26.88 22.23
CA VAL A 70 -5.55 27.02 23.68
C VAL A 70 -5.22 28.43 24.21
N LEU A 71 -4.23 29.10 23.62
CA LEU A 71 -3.83 30.46 24.02
C LEU A 71 -4.94 31.51 23.82
N GLU A 72 -5.87 31.27 22.89
CA GLU A 72 -6.98 32.17 22.59
C GLU A 72 -8.31 31.76 23.21
N ASP A 73 -8.31 30.71 24.04
CA ASP A 73 -9.47 30.22 24.76
C ASP A 73 -9.03 29.58 26.09
N SER A 74 -9.65 28.48 26.52
CA SER A 74 -9.29 27.70 27.68
C SER A 74 -8.92 26.26 27.29
N PRO A 75 -7.97 25.61 28.00
CA PRO A 75 -7.64 24.20 27.80
C PRO A 75 -8.85 23.25 27.89
N GLU A 76 -9.87 23.63 28.67
CA GLU A 76 -11.10 22.87 28.88
C GLU A 76 -12.16 23.11 27.78
N SER A 77 -11.91 24.05 26.87
CA SER A 77 -12.84 24.37 25.78
C SER A 77 -12.86 23.25 24.75
N SER A 78 -14.06 22.79 24.39
CA SER A 78 -14.22 21.85 23.26
C SER A 78 -13.75 22.43 21.91
N LEU A 79 -13.56 23.75 21.82
CA LEU A 79 -13.05 24.44 20.64
C LEU A 79 -11.51 24.34 20.51
N CYS A 80 -10.82 23.85 21.54
CA CYS A 80 -9.39 23.57 21.50
C CYS A 80 -9.07 22.07 21.33
N ASN A 81 -10.10 21.21 21.32
CA ASN A 81 -9.94 19.76 21.34
C ASN A 81 -10.62 19.10 20.11
N PRO A 82 -10.08 19.27 18.89
CA PRO A 82 -10.66 18.65 17.71
C PRO A 82 -10.51 17.13 17.74
N HIS A 83 -11.57 16.45 17.27
CA HIS A 83 -11.48 15.06 16.83
C HIS A 83 -11.08 15.06 15.35
N ILE A 84 -9.85 14.64 15.06
CA ILE A 84 -9.34 14.51 13.70
C ILE A 84 -10.04 13.33 13.03
N LEU A 85 -10.82 13.64 12.00
CA LEU A 85 -11.57 12.67 11.23
C LEU A 85 -10.65 11.71 10.47
N SER A 86 -11.17 10.53 10.21
CA SER A 86 -10.49 9.50 9.41
C SER A 86 -9.86 10.05 8.13
N TYR A 87 -8.54 9.90 8.01
CA TYR A 87 -7.77 10.15 6.79
C TYR A 87 -6.90 8.94 6.46
N VAL A 88 -6.53 8.82 5.19
CA VAL A 88 -5.82 7.63 4.68
C VAL A 88 -4.33 7.93 4.56
N ILE A 89 -3.52 7.10 5.23
CA ILE A 89 -2.09 7.03 5.00
C ILE A 89 -1.83 5.86 4.06
N SER A 90 -1.07 6.11 3.00
CA SER A 90 -0.62 5.08 2.06
C SER A 90 0.83 4.71 2.38
N ALA A 91 1.13 3.41 2.31
CA ALA A 91 2.48 2.89 2.42
C ALA A 91 3.34 3.43 1.25
N PRO A 92 4.65 3.63 1.46
CA PRO A 92 5.57 4.05 0.40
C PRO A 92 5.55 3.07 -0.76
N GLU A 93 5.72 3.57 -1.98
CA GLU A 93 5.65 2.75 -3.21
C GLU A 93 6.60 1.55 -3.17
N SER A 94 7.77 1.71 -2.55
CA SER A 94 8.79 0.67 -2.40
C SER A 94 8.35 -0.54 -1.58
N ILE A 95 7.33 -0.41 -0.72
CA ILE A 95 6.80 -1.50 0.12
C ILE A 95 5.31 -1.78 -0.10
N ALA A 96 4.58 -0.90 -0.80
CA ALA A 96 3.12 -0.93 -0.91
C ALA A 96 2.54 -2.27 -1.44
N SER A 97 3.27 -2.96 -2.31
CA SER A 97 2.85 -4.27 -2.84
C SER A 97 2.99 -5.42 -1.85
N SER A 98 3.82 -5.25 -0.83
CA SER A 98 4.21 -6.29 0.13
C SER A 98 3.58 -6.10 1.51
N VAL A 99 2.87 -4.98 1.73
CA VAL A 99 2.14 -4.71 2.98
C VAL A 99 0.95 -5.64 3.11
N VAL A 100 0.91 -6.40 4.20
CA VAL A 100 -0.18 -7.30 4.57
C VAL A 100 -1.01 -6.82 5.75
N GLY A 101 -0.55 -5.77 6.44
CA GLY A 101 -1.28 -5.15 7.54
C GLY A 101 -0.49 -4.05 8.23
N VAL A 102 -1.03 -3.59 9.36
CA VAL A 102 -0.40 -2.61 10.26
C VAL A 102 -0.18 -3.30 11.61
N GLU A 103 1.00 -3.13 12.18
CA GLU A 103 1.32 -3.58 13.54
C GLU A 103 0.91 -2.54 14.56
N SER A 104 1.26 -1.28 14.32
CA SER A 104 0.94 -0.19 15.23
C SER A 104 0.90 1.16 14.52
N ILE A 105 0.16 2.08 15.13
CA ILE A 105 0.17 3.50 14.84
C ILE A 105 0.40 4.24 16.14
N SER A 106 1.42 5.10 16.20
CA SER A 106 1.78 5.83 17.41
C SER A 106 2.14 7.28 17.12
N PHE A 107 1.94 8.13 18.12
CA PHE A 107 2.36 9.53 18.05
C PHE A 107 3.87 9.66 18.23
N ILE A 108 4.49 10.51 17.41
CA ILE A 108 5.89 10.89 17.58
C ILE A 108 5.94 12.12 18.47
N THR A 109 6.73 12.03 19.53
CA THR A 109 7.00 13.12 20.48
C THR A 109 8.47 13.53 20.37
N PRO A 110 8.87 14.69 20.91
CA PRO A 110 10.27 15.08 20.99
C PRO A 110 11.18 14.01 21.62
N ASN A 111 10.66 13.23 22.58
CA ASN A 111 11.45 12.31 23.39
C ASN A 111 11.75 10.98 22.69
N ASN A 112 10.90 10.54 21.77
CA ASN A 112 11.06 9.28 21.02
C ASN A 112 11.42 9.51 19.54
N ALA A 113 11.33 10.73 19.02
CA ALA A 113 11.55 11.05 17.61
C ALA A 113 12.86 10.51 17.04
N VAL A 114 13.98 10.57 17.78
CA VAL A 114 15.27 10.01 17.31
C VAL A 114 15.15 8.52 16.95
N ASN A 115 14.48 7.73 17.81
CA ASN A 115 14.31 6.29 17.61
C ASN A 115 13.20 5.96 16.62
N ASP A 116 12.19 6.82 16.51
CA ASP A 116 11.07 6.63 15.60
C ASP A 116 11.45 6.92 14.15
N TYR A 117 12.32 7.92 13.94
CA TYR A 117 12.90 8.21 12.64
C TYR A 117 14.01 7.23 12.24
N GLN A 118 14.62 6.53 13.20
CA GLN A 118 15.62 5.53 12.89
C GLN A 118 15.03 4.43 12.01
N ASP A 119 15.62 4.27 10.83
CA ASP A 119 15.24 3.30 9.79
C ASP A 119 13.80 3.45 9.25
N ALA A 120 13.15 4.58 9.53
CA ALA A 120 11.82 4.87 9.01
C ALA A 120 11.87 5.47 7.60
N ILE A 121 10.92 5.07 6.76
CA ILE A 121 10.68 5.72 5.47
C ILE A 121 9.86 6.98 5.75
N SER A 122 10.42 8.14 5.46
CA SER A 122 9.78 9.43 5.74
C SER A 122 10.01 10.39 4.58
N ALA A 123 9.04 11.27 4.35
CA ALA A 123 9.21 12.39 3.41
C ALA A 123 10.15 13.46 3.96
N THR A 124 10.32 13.52 5.29
CA THR A 124 11.18 14.47 5.99
C THR A 124 12.28 13.75 6.77
N THR A 125 13.41 14.40 6.99
CA THR A 125 14.48 13.84 7.84
C THR A 125 14.22 14.14 9.32
N PHE A 126 14.87 13.41 10.24
CA PHE A 126 14.83 13.75 11.67
C PHE A 126 15.32 15.19 11.94
N ASN A 127 16.36 15.63 11.22
CA ASN A 127 16.89 17.00 11.37
C ASN A 127 15.86 18.05 10.96
N GLU A 128 15.15 17.81 9.86
CA GLU A 128 14.08 18.69 9.39
C GLU A 128 12.91 18.70 10.38
N TYR A 129 12.49 17.52 10.87
CA TYR A 129 11.53 17.41 11.97
C TYR A 129 11.93 18.26 13.18
N ASN A 130 13.14 18.09 13.69
CA ASN A 130 13.63 18.76 14.89
C ASN A 130 13.71 20.28 14.70
N ASN A 131 14.08 20.76 13.51
CA ASN A 131 14.32 22.18 13.26
C ASN A 131 13.06 22.94 12.79
N GLU A 132 12.14 22.26 12.09
CA GLU A 132 11.03 22.92 11.39
C GLU A 132 9.67 22.55 11.99
N TYR A 133 9.42 21.27 12.25
CA TYR A 133 8.07 20.80 12.59
C TYR A 133 7.85 20.68 14.11
N GLN A 134 8.85 20.24 14.86
CA GLN A 134 8.77 19.96 16.30
C GLN A 134 8.29 21.18 17.12
N LYS A 135 8.68 22.39 16.73
CA LYS A 135 8.28 23.64 17.42
C LYS A 135 6.77 23.92 17.34
N PHE A 136 6.12 23.44 16.28
CA PHE A 136 4.71 23.70 15.97
C PHE A 136 3.82 22.46 16.07
N GLN A 137 4.38 21.31 16.50
CA GLN A 137 3.58 20.13 16.75
C GLN A 137 2.72 20.27 18.02
N VAL A 138 1.64 19.51 18.09
CA VAL A 138 0.83 19.39 19.31
C VAL A 138 1.59 18.65 20.42
N ARG A 139 1.25 18.91 21.68
CA ARG A 139 1.86 18.19 22.81
C ARG A 139 1.42 16.74 22.93
N ASN A 140 0.18 16.44 22.54
CA ASN A 140 -0.38 15.10 22.65
C ASN A 140 -1.47 14.84 21.60
N ILE A 141 -1.62 13.56 21.25
CA ILE A 141 -2.81 13.02 20.59
C ILE A 141 -3.28 11.79 21.38
N GLU A 142 -4.59 11.55 21.38
CA GLU A 142 -5.22 10.51 22.19
C GLU A 142 -6.22 9.72 21.35
N ASN A 143 -6.58 8.51 21.81
CA ASN A 143 -7.59 7.67 21.17
C ASN A 143 -7.31 7.44 19.67
N ILE A 144 -6.05 7.15 19.33
CA ILE A 144 -5.65 6.79 17.97
C ILE A 144 -6.37 5.48 17.60
N ASN A 145 -7.30 5.58 16.66
CA ASN A 145 -7.99 4.45 16.07
C ASN A 145 -7.55 4.28 14.62
N HIS A 146 -7.41 3.03 14.18
CA HIS A 146 -6.99 2.76 12.82
C HIS A 146 -7.60 1.49 12.25
N ASP A 147 -7.84 1.53 10.94
CA ASP A 147 -8.38 0.41 10.17
C ASP A 147 -7.52 0.15 8.94
N TYR A 148 -6.96 -1.05 8.83
CA TYR A 148 -6.23 -1.45 7.62
C TYR A 148 -7.23 -1.71 6.48
N LEU A 149 -7.10 -0.93 5.40
CA LEU A 149 -8.04 -0.92 4.27
C LEU A 149 -7.61 -1.89 3.14
N GLY A 150 -6.49 -2.60 3.31
CA GLY A 150 -5.86 -3.38 2.24
C GLY A 150 -5.05 -2.52 1.27
N ASN A 151 -4.28 -3.18 0.40
CA ASN A 151 -3.45 -2.55 -0.64
C ASN A 151 -2.50 -1.45 -0.11
N GLY A 152 -1.89 -1.68 1.06
CA GLY A 152 -0.96 -0.72 1.66
C GLY A 152 -1.61 0.58 2.10
N LYS A 153 -2.86 0.55 2.57
CA LYS A 153 -3.57 1.74 3.07
C LYS A 153 -4.11 1.50 4.47
N VAL A 154 -4.03 2.53 5.29
CA VAL A 154 -4.63 2.55 6.63
C VAL A 154 -5.42 3.84 6.84
N SER A 155 -6.63 3.72 7.37
CA SER A 155 -7.41 4.86 7.86
C SER A 155 -6.98 5.17 9.29
N VAL A 156 -6.77 6.43 9.62
CA VAL A 156 -6.36 6.87 10.96
C VAL A 156 -7.22 8.04 11.42
N GLN A 157 -7.67 7.98 12.67
CA GLN A 157 -8.37 9.07 13.35
C GLN A 157 -7.92 9.16 14.82
N TYR A 158 -7.98 10.34 15.41
CA TYR A 158 -7.54 10.57 16.79
C TYR A 158 -8.11 11.87 17.34
N ASN A 159 -8.03 12.03 18.66
CA ASN A 159 -8.27 13.30 19.34
C ASN A 159 -6.95 14.04 19.54
N THR A 160 -7.01 15.35 19.58
CA THR A 160 -5.85 16.17 19.90
C THR A 160 -6.30 17.44 20.60
N ARG A 161 -5.35 18.09 21.28
CA ARG A 161 -5.50 19.41 21.86
C ARG A 161 -4.59 20.37 21.09
N LEU A 162 -5.13 21.51 20.69
CA LEU A 162 -4.41 22.58 19.98
C LEU A 162 -3.51 23.39 20.93
N GLU A 163 -2.62 22.65 21.59
CA GLU A 163 -1.61 23.11 22.51
C GLU A 163 -0.24 22.73 21.93
N GLY A 164 0.51 23.73 21.49
CA GLY A 164 1.87 23.57 20.96
C GLY A 164 2.95 23.58 22.04
N TRP A 165 4.20 23.43 21.61
CA TRP A 165 5.37 23.51 22.49
C TRP A 165 5.88 24.92 22.70
N VAL A 166 5.73 25.78 21.69
CA VAL A 166 6.26 27.15 21.65
C VAL A 166 5.14 28.15 21.30
N VAL A 167 5.26 29.39 21.77
CA VAL A 167 4.35 30.51 21.43
C VAL A 167 4.94 31.31 20.26
N PRO A 168 4.14 31.68 19.23
CA PRO A 168 2.72 31.37 19.05
C PRO A 168 2.47 29.88 18.83
N LEU A 169 1.34 29.38 19.36
CA LEU A 169 0.99 27.96 19.28
C LEU A 169 0.64 27.62 17.81
N GLY A 170 1.46 26.76 17.20
CA GLY A 170 1.32 26.40 15.79
C GLY A 170 1.96 27.42 14.84
N GLU A 171 2.26 26.97 13.63
CA GLU A 171 2.90 27.78 12.59
C GLU A 171 1.89 28.76 11.99
N GLU A 172 2.23 30.05 11.92
CA GLU A 172 1.37 31.02 11.24
C GLU A 172 1.22 30.68 9.75
N GLN A 173 -0.01 30.65 9.27
CA GLN A 173 -0.34 30.36 7.89
C GLN A 173 -1.31 31.42 7.34
N THR A 174 -1.24 31.63 6.02
CA THR A 174 -2.26 32.39 5.28
C THR A 174 -2.66 31.60 4.05
N LYS A 175 -3.93 31.70 3.65
CA LYS A 175 -4.38 31.14 2.38
C LYS A 175 -5.57 31.90 1.81
N PRO A 176 -5.78 31.84 0.48
CA PRO A 176 -7.04 32.24 -0.12
C PRO A 176 -8.18 31.30 0.31
N TRP A 177 -9.32 31.87 0.68
CA TRP A 177 -10.50 31.14 1.13
C TRP A 177 -11.79 31.92 0.79
N GLN A 178 -12.72 31.33 0.04
CA GLN A 178 -14.02 31.95 -0.28
C GLN A 178 -13.94 33.44 -0.72
N ASN A 179 -12.98 33.78 -1.60
CA ASN A 179 -12.68 35.14 -2.09
C ASN A 179 -12.12 36.13 -1.05
N GLU A 180 -11.72 35.67 0.14
CA GLU A 180 -10.92 36.43 1.11
C GLU A 180 -9.56 35.76 1.37
N ILE A 181 -8.69 36.47 2.09
CA ILE A 181 -7.47 35.88 2.65
C ILE A 181 -7.74 35.61 4.12
N VAL A 182 -7.58 34.35 4.52
CA VAL A 182 -7.66 33.92 5.93
C VAL A 182 -6.26 33.78 6.50
N SER A 183 -6.11 34.08 7.78
CA SER A 183 -4.88 33.83 8.55
C SER A 183 -5.17 32.79 9.64
N GLY A 184 -4.16 32.05 10.06
CA GLY A 184 -4.41 30.90 10.92
C GLY A 184 -3.16 30.29 11.50
N HIS A 185 -3.35 29.16 12.18
CA HIS A 185 -2.27 28.38 12.76
C HIS A 185 -2.34 26.94 12.25
N ARG A 186 -1.17 26.40 11.87
CA ARG A 186 -0.97 25.00 11.53
C ARG A 186 -0.33 24.26 12.70
N PHE A 187 -0.94 23.16 13.08
CA PHE A 187 -0.46 22.26 14.12
C PHE A 187 -0.02 20.94 13.50
N TYR A 188 1.24 20.55 13.71
CA TYR A 188 1.75 19.27 13.22
C TYR A 188 1.40 18.12 14.16
N MET A 189 1.13 16.95 13.58
CA MET A 189 0.65 15.77 14.30
C MET A 189 1.38 14.53 13.77
N PRO A 190 2.71 14.43 14.00
CA PRO A 190 3.52 13.39 13.40
C PRO A 190 3.16 12.01 13.95
N ILE A 191 2.91 11.08 13.05
CA ILE A 191 2.51 9.71 13.35
C ILE A 191 3.50 8.74 12.74
N LEU A 192 3.89 7.76 13.55
CA LEU A 192 4.64 6.60 13.13
C LEU A 192 3.65 5.48 12.77
N VAL A 193 3.72 4.98 11.54
CA VAL A 193 3.03 3.78 11.09
C VAL A 193 4.04 2.65 11.00
N THR A 194 3.80 1.54 11.72
CA THR A 194 4.60 0.32 11.61
C THR A 194 3.85 -0.68 10.75
N TRP A 195 4.30 -0.86 9.52
CA TRP A 195 3.73 -1.80 8.55
C TRP A 195 4.20 -3.22 8.78
N LYS A 196 3.28 -4.17 8.63
CA LYS A 196 3.62 -5.60 8.44
C LYS A 196 3.83 -5.83 6.96
N ILE A 197 5.05 -6.15 6.59
CA ILE A 197 5.37 -6.57 5.22
C ILE A 197 5.63 -8.07 5.20
N GLN A 198 5.08 -8.73 4.19
CA GLN A 198 5.38 -10.12 3.91
C GLN A 198 6.34 -10.16 2.72
N ASP A 199 7.43 -10.92 2.86
CA ASP A 199 8.32 -11.18 1.74
C ASP A 199 7.52 -11.87 0.63
N VAL A 200 7.33 -11.17 -0.48
CA VAL A 200 6.81 -11.78 -1.70
C VAL A 200 8.02 -12.36 -2.42
N PRO A 201 8.10 -13.69 -2.62
CA PRO A 201 9.21 -14.27 -3.36
C PRO A 201 9.27 -13.68 -4.77
N ASP A 202 10.45 -13.24 -5.19
CA ASP A 202 10.68 -12.89 -6.59
C ASP A 202 10.79 -14.20 -7.39
N LEU A 203 9.68 -14.58 -8.03
CA LEU A 203 9.58 -15.79 -8.83
C LEU A 203 9.73 -15.43 -10.31
N LYS A 204 10.75 -16.00 -10.94
CA LYS A 204 10.91 -15.95 -12.39
C LYS A 204 10.51 -17.27 -13.00
N VAL A 205 9.67 -17.21 -14.03
CA VAL A 205 9.16 -18.39 -14.74
C VAL A 205 9.73 -18.39 -16.15
N TRP A 206 10.21 -19.56 -16.59
CA TRP A 206 10.53 -19.83 -17.99
C TRP A 206 9.68 -20.98 -18.49
N ILE A 207 9.20 -20.84 -19.72
CA ILE A 207 8.47 -21.89 -20.43
C ILE A 207 9.42 -22.34 -21.54
N ASP A 208 9.78 -23.61 -21.53
CA ASP A 208 10.59 -24.18 -22.60
C ASP A 208 9.74 -24.37 -23.86
N SER A 209 10.42 -24.48 -25.00
CA SER A 209 9.76 -24.78 -26.26
C SER A 209 8.95 -26.09 -26.15
N PRO A 210 7.64 -26.08 -26.44
CA PRO A 210 6.82 -27.29 -26.42
C PRO A 210 7.31 -28.30 -27.47
N ASP A 211 7.13 -29.59 -27.18
CA ASP A 211 7.57 -30.73 -28.01
C ASP A 211 6.71 -30.95 -29.28
N LYS A 212 6.57 -29.89 -30.08
CA LYS A 212 5.69 -29.85 -31.25
C LYS A 212 6.17 -30.63 -32.48
N ALA A 213 7.40 -31.13 -32.48
CA ALA A 213 7.99 -31.77 -33.65
C ALA A 213 7.23 -33.05 -34.03
N GLY A 214 6.62 -33.07 -35.22
CA GLY A 214 5.90 -34.23 -35.76
C GLY A 214 4.51 -34.47 -35.19
N LYS A 215 3.97 -33.55 -34.38
CA LYS A 215 2.65 -33.66 -33.76
C LYS A 215 1.56 -33.07 -34.66
N GLN A 216 0.36 -33.65 -34.64
CA GLN A 216 -0.84 -33.21 -35.36
C GLN A 216 -1.89 -32.58 -34.42
N PRO A 217 -2.83 -31.76 -34.93
CA PRO A 217 -3.95 -31.28 -34.13
C PRO A 217 -4.68 -32.45 -33.45
N GLY A 218 -4.96 -32.31 -32.15
CA GLY A 218 -5.49 -33.40 -31.33
C GLY A 218 -4.41 -34.27 -30.65
N ASP A 219 -3.13 -34.18 -31.02
CA ASP A 219 -2.05 -34.89 -30.31
C ASP A 219 -1.69 -34.18 -29.00
N TYR A 220 -1.28 -34.97 -28.00
CA TYR A 220 -0.74 -34.43 -26.77
C TYR A 220 0.70 -33.90 -26.94
N ILE A 221 0.92 -32.68 -26.44
CA ILE A 221 2.22 -32.03 -26.29
C ILE A 221 2.54 -31.86 -24.81
N THR A 222 3.84 -31.94 -24.50
CA THR A 222 4.41 -31.64 -23.19
C THR A 222 5.02 -30.26 -23.21
N ILE A 223 4.67 -29.45 -22.21
CA ILE A 223 5.29 -28.15 -21.97
C ILE A 223 6.11 -28.26 -20.68
N ASN A 224 7.42 -28.06 -20.81
CA ASN A 224 8.30 -27.97 -19.65
C ASN A 224 8.35 -26.51 -19.18
N CYS A 225 8.32 -26.34 -17.86
CA CYS A 225 8.37 -25.06 -17.19
C CYS A 225 9.41 -25.13 -16.08
N SER A 226 10.12 -24.02 -15.89
CA SER A 226 10.99 -23.82 -14.73
C SER A 226 10.57 -22.56 -13.98
N VAL A 227 10.58 -22.64 -12.66
CA VAL A 227 10.36 -21.52 -11.74
C VAL A 227 11.59 -21.40 -10.88
N ARG A 228 12.17 -20.21 -10.84
CA ARG A 228 13.29 -19.90 -9.95
C ARG A 228 12.82 -18.90 -8.93
N ASN A 229 13.08 -19.22 -7.67
CA ASN A 229 13.05 -18.21 -6.64
C ASN A 229 14.38 -17.45 -6.65
N LEU A 230 14.30 -16.15 -6.92
CA LEU A 230 15.46 -15.25 -6.95
C LEU A 230 15.81 -14.69 -5.56
N THR A 231 14.97 -14.93 -4.55
CA THR A 231 15.15 -14.40 -3.18
C THR A 231 15.84 -15.35 -2.21
N ASP A 232 16.31 -16.53 -2.65
CA ASP A 232 16.94 -17.57 -1.81
C ASP A 232 16.16 -17.98 -0.53
N SER A 233 14.89 -17.56 -0.44
CA SER A 233 13.98 -17.86 0.67
C SER A 233 13.14 -19.10 0.35
N LEU A 234 12.87 -19.95 1.33
CA LEU A 234 11.94 -21.06 1.15
C LEU A 234 10.52 -20.50 1.16
N VAL A 235 9.85 -20.48 0.00
CA VAL A 235 8.46 -20.02 -0.09
C VAL A 235 7.58 -21.10 -0.70
N THR A 236 6.41 -21.30 -0.08
CA THR A 236 5.34 -22.14 -0.63
C THR A 236 4.45 -21.25 -1.49
N THR A 237 4.33 -21.58 -2.78
CA THR A 237 3.51 -20.87 -3.77
C THR A 237 2.83 -21.90 -4.66
N ASP A 238 1.55 -21.71 -4.92
CA ASP A 238 0.82 -22.52 -5.91
C ASP A 238 1.12 -22.02 -7.32
N ILE A 239 1.23 -22.91 -8.29
CA ILE A 239 1.47 -22.57 -9.71
C ILE A 239 0.32 -23.12 -10.55
N GLY A 240 -0.39 -22.23 -11.23
CA GLY A 240 -1.43 -22.56 -12.21
C GLY A 240 -0.99 -22.32 -13.66
N VAL A 241 -1.59 -23.05 -14.60
CA VAL A 241 -1.43 -22.93 -16.06
C VAL A 241 -2.80 -22.67 -16.66
N ALA A 242 -2.91 -21.74 -17.61
CA ALA A 242 -4.16 -21.47 -18.33
C ALA A 242 -3.92 -21.30 -19.84
N GLU A 243 -4.87 -21.76 -20.65
CA GLU A 243 -4.90 -21.48 -22.09
C GLU A 243 -5.41 -20.07 -22.35
N TYR A 244 -4.71 -19.31 -23.20
CA TYR A 244 -5.16 -18.00 -23.63
C TYR A 244 -5.95 -18.11 -24.94
N GLY A 245 -7.27 -17.99 -24.86
CA GLY A 245 -8.17 -17.96 -26.01
C GLY A 245 -9.63 -18.02 -25.57
N LEU A 246 -10.44 -17.05 -26.03
CA LEU A 246 -11.87 -16.81 -25.74
C LEU A 246 -12.19 -15.86 -24.55
N GLY A 247 -11.67 -14.63 -24.62
CA GLY A 247 -12.27 -13.47 -23.95
C GLY A 247 -11.91 -13.27 -22.46
N TRP A 248 -12.13 -12.04 -21.98
CA TRP A 248 -11.85 -11.58 -20.61
C TRP A 248 -12.87 -12.13 -19.59
N ASN A 249 -12.93 -13.46 -19.47
CA ASN A 249 -13.57 -14.14 -18.34
C ASN A 249 -12.50 -15.01 -17.65
N PRO A 250 -12.59 -15.25 -16.32
CA PRO A 250 -11.53 -15.89 -15.56
C PRO A 250 -11.12 -17.21 -16.22
N PRO A 251 -9.81 -17.49 -16.35
CA PRO A 251 -9.33 -18.61 -17.12
C PRO A 251 -9.92 -19.91 -16.58
N THR A 252 -10.50 -20.70 -17.48
CA THR A 252 -10.77 -22.11 -17.24
C THR A 252 -9.41 -22.77 -16.98
N ILE A 253 -9.16 -23.18 -15.73
CA ILE A 253 -7.91 -23.83 -15.35
C ILE A 253 -7.92 -25.23 -15.97
N PHE A 254 -7.08 -25.46 -16.98
CA PHE A 254 -6.88 -26.77 -17.58
C PHE A 254 -5.56 -27.35 -17.06
N GLY A 255 -5.67 -28.27 -16.11
CA GLY A 255 -4.54 -28.95 -15.51
C GLY A 255 -4.74 -29.15 -14.00
N PRO A 256 -4.00 -30.08 -13.38
CA PRO A 256 -4.00 -30.17 -11.93
C PRO A 256 -3.56 -28.82 -11.36
N LEU A 257 -4.32 -28.28 -10.40
CA LEU A 257 -3.74 -27.38 -9.42
C LEU A 257 -2.70 -28.21 -8.70
N ILE A 258 -1.44 -28.04 -9.09
CA ILE A 258 -0.36 -28.78 -8.47
C ILE A 258 -0.02 -28.03 -7.18
N ASP A 259 -0.63 -28.45 -6.08
CA ASP A 259 -0.17 -28.11 -4.73
C ASP A 259 1.18 -28.81 -4.53
N LYS A 260 2.26 -28.19 -5.02
CA LYS A 260 3.61 -28.68 -4.76
C LYS A 260 4.42 -27.61 -4.07
N LYS A 261 4.94 -28.00 -2.92
CA LYS A 261 5.96 -27.25 -2.19
C LYS A 261 7.18 -27.06 -3.09
N VAL A 262 7.48 -25.81 -3.42
CA VAL A 262 8.75 -25.46 -4.07
C VAL A 262 9.82 -25.41 -2.98
N GLU A 263 10.53 -26.53 -2.82
CA GLU A 263 11.71 -26.57 -1.95
C GLU A 263 12.97 -26.23 -2.78
N GLY A 264 13.57 -25.08 -2.49
CA GLY A 264 14.85 -24.66 -3.10
C GLY A 264 14.73 -23.55 -4.16
N SER A 265 15.87 -23.23 -4.79
CA SER A 265 16.01 -22.10 -5.70
C SER A 265 15.48 -22.35 -7.11
N ASN A 266 15.37 -23.61 -7.57
CA ASN A 266 14.84 -23.94 -8.89
C ASN A 266 13.84 -25.11 -8.80
N TYR A 267 12.67 -24.95 -9.44
CA TYR A 267 11.64 -25.96 -9.55
C TYR A 267 11.25 -26.18 -11.01
N ASN A 268 11.36 -27.41 -11.48
CA ASN A 268 10.98 -27.79 -12.83
C ASN A 268 9.71 -28.63 -12.79
N PHE A 269 8.75 -28.33 -13.65
CA PHE A 269 7.55 -29.12 -13.83
C PHE A 269 7.15 -29.20 -15.29
N SER A 270 6.35 -30.21 -15.61
CA SER A 270 5.82 -30.40 -16.95
C SER A 270 4.31 -30.60 -16.87
N PHE A 271 3.60 -30.09 -17.86
CA PHE A 271 2.18 -30.40 -18.05
C PHE A 271 1.94 -30.87 -19.48
N VAL A 272 0.90 -31.68 -19.63
CA VAL A 272 0.49 -32.25 -20.91
C VAL A 272 -0.78 -31.55 -21.34
N MET A 273 -0.80 -31.03 -22.57
CA MET A 273 -1.97 -30.40 -23.17
C MET A 273 -2.21 -30.97 -24.56
N GLN A 274 -3.45 -30.93 -25.04
CA GLN A 274 -3.78 -31.37 -26.39
C GLN A 274 -3.50 -30.23 -27.38
N MET A 275 -2.94 -30.53 -28.55
CA MET A 275 -2.75 -29.54 -29.60
C MET A 275 -4.11 -29.03 -30.08
N PRO A 276 -4.33 -27.71 -30.11
CA PRO A 276 -5.62 -27.14 -30.48
C PRO A 276 -6.03 -27.55 -31.89
N GLU A 277 -7.28 -27.98 -32.04
CA GLU A 277 -7.82 -28.51 -33.30
C GLU A 277 -8.07 -27.44 -34.38
N THR A 278 -8.00 -26.13 -34.05
CA THR A 278 -8.26 -25.05 -35.02
C THR A 278 -7.37 -23.82 -34.83
N THR A 279 -6.67 -23.39 -35.89
CA THR A 279 -6.27 -22.01 -36.12
C THR A 279 -7.49 -21.18 -36.51
N LYS A 280 -8.33 -20.76 -35.55
CA LYS A 280 -9.26 -19.66 -35.83
C LYS A 280 -8.43 -18.37 -35.91
N THR A 281 -8.22 -17.89 -37.13
CA THR A 281 -7.69 -16.57 -37.44
C THR A 281 -8.45 -15.53 -36.60
N SER A 282 -7.72 -14.83 -35.74
CA SER A 282 -8.26 -13.67 -35.02
C SER A 282 -8.72 -12.65 -36.06
N VAL A 283 -10.03 -12.40 -36.13
CA VAL A 283 -10.56 -11.24 -36.82
C VAL A 283 -10.03 -10.00 -36.06
N PRO A 284 -9.39 -9.03 -36.75
CA PRO A 284 -8.91 -7.83 -36.08
C PRO A 284 -10.08 -7.07 -35.47
N PRO A 285 -9.92 -6.43 -34.30
CA PRO A 285 -10.96 -5.57 -33.75
C PRO A 285 -11.24 -4.43 -34.75
N ALA A 286 -12.52 -4.25 -35.07
CA ALA A 286 -12.98 -3.07 -35.79
C ALA A 286 -12.69 -1.81 -34.97
N VAL A 287 -12.32 -0.75 -35.70
CA VAL A 287 -11.87 0.58 -35.23
C VAL A 287 -12.82 1.21 -34.21
#